data_AF-A0A196NC77-F1
#
_entry.id   AF-A0A196NC77-F1
#
_cell.length_a   1.000
_cell.length_b   1.000
_cell.length_c   1.000
_cell.angle_alpha   90.00
_cell.angle_beta   90.00
_cell.angle_gamma   90.00
#
_symmetry.space_group_name_H-M   'P 1'
#
loop_
_entity.id
_entity.type
_entity.pdbx_description
1 polymer ?
#
loop_
_entity_poly.entity_id
_entity_poly.type
_entity_poly.pdbx_seq_one_letter_code
_entity_poly.pdbx_strand_id
1 'polypeptide(L)'
;MDNKPIDRQVLPFRRRWHVIAEVDLAPLLADHAAVRRMCRSVEALADRLADVPGPEERYAVADQIERCIRDHVTITSAFLERMFAGQDLAFGGGLLTRILLDQIADGVHAEDVIEALRVDVLDPGSVETLGYMLRCLFDSCRRALDFEELALLSLGGPRLSRDAREALEHVLDTSAAGAAA
;
A
#
# COMPACT_ATOMS: atom_id res chain seq x y z
N MET A 1 65.20 -13.45 -7.43
CA MET A 1 64.38 -12.21 -7.45
C MET A 1 63.07 -12.58 -8.12
N ASP A 2 62.12 -13.08 -7.33
CA ASP A 2 60.85 -13.59 -7.83
C ASP A 2 59.78 -12.52 -7.71
N ASN A 3 59.40 -11.95 -8.85
CA ASN A 3 58.40 -10.91 -8.96
C ASN A 3 57.02 -11.58 -8.99
N LYS A 4 56.42 -11.76 -7.81
CA LYS A 4 55.05 -12.28 -7.66
C LYS A 4 54.06 -11.21 -8.16
N PRO A 5 53.13 -11.51 -9.07
CA PRO A 5 52.15 -10.54 -9.52
C PRO A 5 51.25 -10.18 -8.33
N ILE A 6 51.12 -8.87 -8.06
CA ILE A 6 50.16 -8.34 -7.10
C ILE A 6 48.78 -8.65 -7.66
N ASP A 7 48.14 -9.66 -7.09
CA ASP A 7 46.74 -9.98 -7.29
C ASP A 7 45.93 -8.76 -6.88
N ARG A 8 45.54 -7.94 -7.86
CA ARG A 8 44.61 -6.84 -7.66
C ARG A 8 43.26 -7.47 -7.37
N GLN A 9 43.03 -7.80 -6.11
CA GLN A 9 41.70 -7.98 -5.57
C GLN A 9 40.90 -6.73 -5.92
N VAL A 10 40.10 -6.85 -6.98
CA VAL A 10 39.00 -5.93 -7.25
C VAL A 10 38.07 -6.12 -6.06
N LEU A 11 38.14 -5.18 -5.12
CA LEU A 11 37.18 -5.12 -4.02
C LEU A 11 35.79 -5.16 -4.68
N PRO A 12 34.95 -6.15 -4.35
CA PRO A 12 33.58 -6.14 -4.85
C PRO A 12 33.02 -4.81 -4.36
N PHE A 13 32.58 -3.96 -5.28
CA PHE A 13 31.89 -2.72 -4.96
C PHE A 13 30.92 -3.05 -3.85
N ARG A 14 31.24 -2.61 -2.62
CA ARG A 14 30.33 -2.71 -1.49
C ARG A 14 29.03 -2.12 -2.01
N ARG A 15 28.01 -2.98 -2.13
CA ARG A 15 26.68 -2.66 -2.64
C ARG A 15 26.33 -1.27 -2.13
N ARG A 16 26.18 -0.30 -3.05
CA ARG A 16 25.92 1.10 -2.71
C ARG A 16 24.90 1.12 -1.58
N TRP A 17 25.29 1.67 -0.44
CA TRP A 17 24.39 1.96 0.67
C TRP A 17 23.45 3.06 0.19
N HIS A 18 22.44 2.67 -0.59
CA HIS A 18 21.51 3.62 -1.21
C HIS A 18 20.71 4.24 -0.07
N VAL A 19 21.00 5.52 0.17
CA VAL A 19 20.17 6.38 1.01
C VAL A 19 18.84 6.56 0.29
N ILE A 20 17.75 6.23 0.98
CA ILE A 20 16.38 6.40 0.54
C ILE A 20 16.02 7.87 0.78
N ALA A 21 15.96 8.65 -0.29
CA ALA A 21 15.57 10.05 -0.24
C ALA A 21 14.04 10.19 -0.26
N GLU A 22 13.53 11.35 0.17
CA GLU A 22 12.09 11.65 0.13
C GLU A 22 11.52 11.49 -1.29
N VAL A 23 12.27 11.93 -2.31
CA VAL A 23 11.89 11.78 -3.73
C VAL A 23 11.72 10.31 -4.14
N ASP A 24 12.42 9.39 -3.47
CA ASP A 24 12.26 7.96 -3.73
C ASP A 24 10.95 7.42 -3.14
N LEU A 25 10.44 8.02 -2.06
CA LEU A 25 9.17 7.67 -1.41
C LEU A 25 7.97 8.39 -2.04
N ALA A 26 8.19 9.55 -2.68
CA ALA A 26 7.10 10.41 -3.17
C ALA A 26 6.04 9.67 -4.01
N PRO A 27 6.38 8.77 -4.96
CA PRO A 27 5.37 8.01 -5.70
C PRO A 27 4.51 7.10 -4.79
N LEU A 28 5.14 6.45 -3.81
CA LEU A 28 4.47 5.55 -2.88
C LEU A 28 3.57 6.32 -1.91
N LEU A 29 4.02 7.44 -1.37
CA LEU A 29 3.20 8.28 -0.49
C LEU A 29 2.02 8.92 -1.23
N ALA A 30 2.21 9.30 -2.50
CA ALA A 30 1.11 9.79 -3.34
C ALA A 30 0.06 8.71 -3.62
N ASP A 31 0.51 7.47 -3.83
CA ASP A 31 -0.34 6.29 -3.98
C ASP A 31 -1.11 5.97 -2.70
N HIS A 32 -0.45 5.91 -1.54
CA HIS A 32 -1.12 5.74 -0.25
C HIS A 32 -2.19 6.81 0.00
N ALA A 33 -1.91 8.07 -0.37
CA ALA A 33 -2.89 9.13 -0.29
C ALA A 33 -4.09 8.91 -1.25
N ALA A 34 -3.87 8.30 -2.41
CA ALA A 34 -4.93 7.91 -3.34
C ALA A 34 -5.79 6.76 -2.78
N VAL A 35 -5.17 5.72 -2.21
CA VAL A 35 -5.87 4.61 -1.54
C VAL A 35 -6.68 5.12 -0.34
N ARG A 36 -6.14 6.04 0.48
CA ARG A 36 -6.91 6.70 1.56
C ARG A 36 -8.10 7.51 1.04
N ARG A 37 -7.98 8.19 -0.11
CA ARG A 37 -9.10 8.87 -0.77
C ARG A 37 -10.17 7.87 -1.24
N MET A 38 -9.75 6.76 -1.84
CA MET A 38 -10.65 5.67 -2.21
C MET A 38 -11.40 5.13 -0.98
N CYS A 39 -10.70 4.85 0.12
CA CYS A 39 -11.32 4.37 1.36
C CYS A 39 -12.41 5.33 1.86
N ARG A 40 -12.23 6.65 1.74
CA ARG A 40 -13.27 7.64 2.09
C ARG A 40 -14.47 7.60 1.14
N SER A 41 -14.25 7.42 -0.17
CA SER A 41 -15.34 7.24 -1.12
C SER A 41 -16.17 5.99 -0.81
N VAL A 42 -15.49 4.87 -0.51
CA VAL A 42 -16.11 3.58 -0.17
C VAL A 42 -16.92 3.69 1.13
N GLU A 43 -16.36 4.31 2.16
CA GLU A 43 -17.03 4.58 3.44
C GLU A 43 -18.27 5.46 3.24
N ALA A 44 -18.15 6.56 2.51
CA ALA A 44 -19.27 7.45 2.22
C ALA A 44 -20.40 6.75 1.43
N LEU A 45 -20.05 5.82 0.54
CA LEU A 45 -21.03 4.98 -0.15
C LEU A 45 -21.71 4.02 0.83
N ALA A 46 -20.92 3.35 1.68
CA ALA A 46 -21.44 2.40 2.67
C ALA A 46 -22.42 3.05 3.66
N ASP A 47 -22.18 4.29 4.06
CA ASP A 47 -23.06 5.05 4.96
C ASP A 47 -24.38 5.44 4.30
N ARG A 48 -24.38 5.64 2.98
CA ARG A 48 -25.58 6.00 2.20
C ARG A 48 -26.27 4.82 1.53
N LEU A 49 -25.81 3.59 1.76
CA LEU A 49 -26.41 2.41 1.11
C LEU A 49 -27.91 2.25 1.39
N ALA A 50 -28.38 2.71 2.57
CA ALA A 50 -29.80 2.71 2.92
C ALA A 50 -30.65 3.62 2.00
N ASP A 51 -30.03 4.64 1.39
CA ASP A 51 -30.67 5.54 0.43
C ASP A 51 -30.71 4.95 -0.99
N VAL A 52 -30.19 3.73 -1.17
CA VAL A 52 -30.15 2.98 -2.43
C VAL A 52 -29.48 3.78 -3.56
N PRO A 53 -28.16 4.01 -3.47
CA PRO A 53 -27.43 4.80 -4.45
C PRO A 53 -27.58 4.22 -5.86
N GLY A 54 -27.68 5.13 -6.83
CA GLY A 54 -27.87 4.76 -8.24
C GLY A 54 -26.70 3.95 -8.80
N PRO A 55 -26.92 3.20 -9.88
CA PRO A 55 -25.87 2.37 -10.50
C PRO A 55 -24.65 3.21 -10.93
N GLU A 56 -24.85 4.43 -11.43
CA GLU A 56 -23.75 5.32 -11.82
C GLU A 56 -22.78 5.61 -10.67
N GLU A 57 -23.31 5.91 -9.48
CA GLU A 57 -22.49 6.19 -8.29
C GLU A 57 -21.73 4.93 -7.83
N ARG A 58 -22.43 3.78 -7.80
CA ARG A 58 -21.81 2.50 -7.42
C ARG A 58 -20.71 2.10 -8.41
N TYR A 59 -20.93 2.31 -9.70
CA TYR A 59 -19.96 1.97 -10.74
C TYR A 59 -18.75 2.91 -10.69
N ALA A 60 -18.96 4.20 -10.42
CA ALA A 60 -17.86 5.14 -10.24
C ALA A 60 -16.96 4.75 -9.05
N VAL A 61 -17.54 4.27 -7.94
CA VAL A 61 -16.77 3.74 -6.81
C VAL A 61 -16.06 2.44 -7.18
N ALA A 62 -16.72 1.54 -7.91
CA ALA A 62 -16.09 0.30 -8.40
C ALA A 62 -14.87 0.58 -9.29
N ASP A 63 -15.00 1.49 -10.26
CA ASP A 63 -13.90 1.91 -11.13
C ASP A 63 -12.76 2.59 -10.33
N GLN A 64 -13.11 3.32 -9.27
CA GLN A 64 -12.12 3.89 -8.36
C GLN A 64 -11.36 2.82 -7.58
N ILE A 65 -12.05 1.80 -7.05
CA ILE A 65 -11.43 0.67 -6.36
C ILE A 65 -10.48 -0.07 -7.30
N GLU A 66 -10.97 -0.47 -8.47
CA GLU A 66 -10.21 -1.26 -9.45
C GLU A 66 -8.89 -0.56 -9.83
N ARG A 67 -8.96 0.74 -10.13
CA ARG A 67 -7.79 1.54 -10.47
C ARG A 67 -6.83 1.67 -9.29
N CYS A 68 -7.31 2.04 -8.11
CA CYS A 68 -6.46 2.27 -6.95
C CYS A 68 -5.74 1.00 -6.49
N ILE A 69 -6.41 -0.15 -6.47
CA ILE A 69 -5.78 -1.43 -6.09
C ILE A 69 -4.73 -1.85 -7.12
N ARG A 70 -5.03 -1.73 -8.42
CA ARG A 70 -4.07 -2.05 -9.49
C ARG A 70 -2.83 -1.16 -9.43
N ASP A 71 -3.03 0.15 -9.28
CA ASP A 71 -1.95 1.13 -9.22
C ASP A 71 -1.09 0.88 -7.97
N HIS A 72 -1.71 0.64 -6.81
CA HIS A 72 -1.03 0.37 -5.55
C HIS A 72 -0.11 -0.86 -5.65
N VAL A 73 -0.62 -1.99 -6.17
CA VAL A 73 0.19 -3.20 -6.36
C VAL A 73 1.40 -2.92 -7.27
N THR A 74 1.20 -2.17 -8.35
CA THR A 74 2.27 -1.83 -9.30
C THR A 74 3.33 -0.93 -8.66
N ILE A 75 2.89 0.12 -7.95
CA ILE A 75 3.77 1.12 -7.34
C ILE A 75 4.55 0.52 -6.18
N THR A 76 3.90 -0.21 -5.28
CA THR A 76 4.55 -0.89 -4.16
C THR A 76 5.52 -1.95 -4.66
N SER A 77 5.16 -2.79 -5.64
CA SER A 77 6.07 -3.79 -6.18
C SER A 77 7.34 -3.16 -6.76
N ALA A 78 7.19 -2.13 -7.61
CA ALA A 78 8.32 -1.41 -8.18
C ALA A 78 9.19 -0.73 -7.11
N PHE A 79 8.57 -0.20 -6.05
CA PHE A 79 9.29 0.38 -4.93
C PHE A 79 10.08 -0.69 -4.15
N LEU A 80 9.45 -1.80 -3.78
CA LEU A 80 10.06 -2.88 -3.01
C LEU A 80 11.23 -3.52 -3.77
N GLU A 81 11.05 -3.78 -5.07
CA GLU A 81 12.12 -4.27 -5.94
C GLU A 81 13.29 -3.27 -5.98
N ARG A 82 13.03 -2.00 -6.25
CA ARG A 82 14.08 -0.98 -6.36
C ARG A 82 14.86 -0.79 -5.05
N MET A 83 14.18 -0.83 -3.91
CA MET A 83 14.78 -0.45 -2.63
C MET A 83 15.32 -1.62 -1.83
N PHE A 84 14.83 -2.83 -2.06
CA PHE A 84 15.16 -4.00 -1.25
C PHE A 84 15.61 -5.22 -2.06
N ALA A 85 15.62 -5.19 -3.41
CA ALA A 85 16.08 -6.32 -4.20
C ALA A 85 17.52 -6.74 -3.84
N GLY A 86 17.68 -8.06 -3.69
CA GLY A 86 18.96 -8.69 -3.42
C GLY A 86 19.49 -8.48 -2.00
N GLN A 87 18.78 -7.80 -1.10
CA GLN A 87 19.18 -7.69 0.30
C GLN A 87 18.82 -8.96 1.08
N ASP A 88 19.78 -9.46 1.87
CA ASP A 88 19.55 -10.56 2.80
C ASP A 88 18.85 -10.00 4.05
N LEU A 89 17.54 -9.80 3.94
CA LEU A 89 16.70 -9.24 4.99
C LEU A 89 16.36 -10.33 6.02
N ALA A 90 17.37 -10.82 6.74
CA ALA A 90 17.20 -11.87 7.76
C ALA A 90 16.13 -11.54 8.82
N PHE A 91 15.87 -10.25 9.07
CA PHE A 91 14.78 -9.75 9.94
C PHE A 91 13.59 -9.13 9.16
N GLY A 92 13.78 -8.75 7.89
CA GLY A 92 12.80 -8.00 7.10
C GLY A 92 11.94 -8.82 6.13
N GLY A 93 12.33 -10.07 5.87
CA GLY A 93 11.59 -10.94 4.95
C GLY A 93 10.14 -11.21 5.39
N GLY A 94 9.88 -11.30 6.70
CA GLY A 94 8.52 -11.47 7.25
C GLY A 94 7.62 -10.24 7.02
N LEU A 95 8.16 -9.02 7.16
CA LEU A 95 7.41 -7.79 6.91
C LEU A 95 7.04 -7.64 5.44
N LEU A 96 8.01 -7.87 4.54
CA LEU A 96 7.74 -7.86 3.09
C LEU A 96 6.74 -8.93 2.68
N THR A 97 6.87 -10.14 3.22
CA THR A 97 5.91 -11.23 2.97
C THR A 97 4.52 -10.83 3.43
N ARG A 98 4.40 -10.16 4.59
CA ARG A 98 3.11 -9.69 5.11
C ARG A 98 2.49 -8.63 4.20
N ILE A 99 3.27 -7.64 3.72
CA ILE A 99 2.78 -6.63 2.76
C ILE A 99 2.19 -7.32 1.52
N LEU A 100 2.94 -8.26 0.93
CA LEU A 100 2.50 -8.98 -0.27
C LEU A 100 1.24 -9.81 -0.02
N LEU A 101 1.13 -10.47 1.13
CA LEU A 101 -0.06 -11.24 1.50
C LEU A 101 -1.29 -10.34 1.70
N ASP A 102 -1.12 -9.18 2.34
CA ASP A 102 -2.20 -8.22 2.55
C ASP A 102 -2.66 -7.63 1.21
N GLN A 103 -1.75 -7.33 0.28
CA GLN A 103 -2.10 -6.86 -1.08
C GLN A 103 -2.89 -7.91 -1.89
N ILE A 104 -2.54 -9.19 -1.78
CA ILE A 104 -3.29 -10.27 -2.42
C ILE A 104 -4.69 -10.38 -1.80
N ALA A 105 -4.79 -10.36 -0.46
CA ALA A 105 -6.05 -10.47 0.24
C ALA A 105 -6.99 -9.30 -0.07
N ASP A 106 -6.46 -8.07 -0.03
CA ASP A 106 -7.20 -6.86 -0.38
C ASP A 106 -7.59 -6.85 -1.86
N GLY A 107 -6.75 -7.37 -2.75
CA GLY A 107 -7.06 -7.52 -4.18
C GLY A 107 -8.24 -8.45 -4.44
N VAL A 108 -8.25 -9.64 -3.83
CA VAL A 108 -9.37 -10.58 -3.94
C VAL A 108 -10.65 -9.98 -3.37
N HIS A 109 -10.58 -9.38 -2.18
CA HIS A 109 -11.74 -8.76 -1.55
C HIS A 109 -12.27 -7.57 -2.37
N ALA A 110 -11.39 -6.81 -3.02
CA ALA A 110 -11.77 -5.73 -3.92
C ALA A 110 -12.52 -6.24 -5.16
N GLU A 111 -12.10 -7.36 -5.75
CA GLU A 111 -12.81 -7.98 -6.89
C GLU A 111 -14.24 -8.36 -6.52
N ASP A 112 -14.43 -9.03 -5.38
CA ASP A 112 -15.77 -9.40 -4.87
C ASP A 112 -16.66 -8.16 -4.65
N VAL A 113 -16.10 -7.09 -4.08
CA VAL A 113 -16.82 -5.82 -3.88
C VAL A 113 -17.17 -5.15 -5.21
N ILE A 114 -16.25 -5.14 -6.19
CA ILE A 114 -16.49 -4.56 -7.50
C ILE A 114 -17.64 -5.28 -8.20
N GLU A 115 -17.66 -6.61 -8.18
CA GLU A 115 -18.74 -7.39 -8.76
C GLU A 115 -20.09 -7.04 -8.13
N ALA A 116 -20.14 -6.97 -6.79
CA ALA A 116 -21.37 -6.62 -6.09
C ALA A 116 -21.81 -5.17 -6.30
N LEU A 117 -20.88 -4.24 -6.52
CA LEU A 117 -21.21 -2.86 -6.89
C LEU A 117 -21.75 -2.75 -8.32
N ARG A 118 -21.34 -3.65 -9.21
CA ARG A 118 -21.71 -3.63 -10.64
C ARG A 118 -23.09 -4.22 -10.95
N VAL A 119 -23.84 -4.72 -9.97
CA VAL A 119 -25.22 -5.21 -10.19
C VAL A 119 -26.16 -4.08 -10.63
N ASP A 120 -27.00 -4.31 -11.63
CA ASP A 120 -27.93 -3.29 -12.16
C ASP A 120 -28.96 -2.85 -11.11
N VAL A 121 -29.51 -3.82 -10.37
CA VAL A 121 -30.53 -3.61 -9.34
C VAL A 121 -29.99 -4.12 -8.01
N LEU A 122 -29.89 -3.24 -7.03
CA LEU A 122 -29.55 -3.59 -5.66
C LEU A 122 -30.83 -3.99 -4.93
N ASP A 123 -30.97 -5.27 -4.61
CA ASP A 123 -32.12 -5.74 -3.84
C ASP A 123 -31.98 -5.34 -2.35
N PRO A 124 -33.08 -5.08 -1.63
CA PRO A 124 -33.02 -4.68 -0.23
C PRO A 124 -32.32 -5.70 0.70
N GLY A 125 -32.30 -6.99 0.33
CA GLY A 125 -31.67 -8.04 1.12
C GLY A 125 -30.15 -8.08 0.99
N SER A 126 -29.60 -7.62 -0.15
CA SER A 126 -28.16 -7.54 -0.39
C SER A 126 -27.52 -6.25 0.11
N VAL A 127 -28.30 -5.22 0.46
CA VAL A 127 -27.80 -3.93 0.99
C VAL A 127 -26.94 -4.14 2.24
N GLU A 128 -27.39 -4.98 3.18
CA GLU A 128 -26.65 -5.25 4.42
C GLU A 128 -25.33 -5.96 4.13
N THR A 129 -25.37 -6.99 3.27
CA THR A 129 -24.17 -7.73 2.83
C THR A 129 -23.19 -6.81 2.12
N LEU A 130 -23.64 -6.00 1.16
CA LEU A 130 -22.80 -5.04 0.47
C LEU A 130 -22.19 -4.02 1.44
N GLY A 131 -22.97 -3.51 2.39
CA GLY A 131 -22.47 -2.62 3.42
C GLY A 131 -21.43 -3.27 4.32
N TYR A 132 -21.55 -4.56 4.63
CA TYR A 132 -20.52 -5.29 5.35
C TYR A 132 -19.23 -5.42 4.52
N MET A 133 -19.32 -5.81 3.25
CA MET A 133 -18.16 -5.98 2.38
C MET A 133 -17.39 -4.67 2.17
N LEU A 134 -18.10 -3.55 1.94
CA LEU A 134 -17.49 -2.23 1.82
C LEU A 134 -16.74 -1.83 3.10
N ARG A 135 -17.33 -2.08 4.28
CA ARG A 135 -16.69 -1.83 5.59
C ARG A 135 -15.44 -2.65 5.79
N CYS A 136 -15.49 -3.94 5.46
CA CYS A 136 -14.32 -4.80 5.50
C CYS A 136 -13.22 -4.30 4.56
N LEU A 137 -13.58 -3.83 3.35
CA LEU A 137 -12.60 -3.36 2.37
C LEU A 137 -11.85 -2.12 2.85
N PHE A 138 -12.56 -1.04 3.19
CA PHE A 138 -11.87 0.20 3.55
C PHE A 138 -11.09 0.06 4.87
N ASP A 139 -11.58 -0.75 5.81
CA ASP A 139 -10.89 -1.00 7.08
C ASP A 139 -9.63 -1.85 6.86
N SER A 140 -9.69 -2.87 6.01
CA SER A 140 -8.52 -3.68 5.65
C SER A 140 -7.45 -2.82 4.96
N CYS A 141 -7.82 -2.05 3.94
CA CYS A 141 -6.86 -1.21 3.21
C CYS A 141 -6.22 -0.15 4.13
N ARG A 142 -6.97 0.49 5.03
CA ARG A 142 -6.41 1.46 6.00
C ARG A 142 -5.33 0.80 6.87
N ARG A 143 -5.63 -0.36 7.45
CA ARG A 143 -4.66 -1.11 8.28
C ARG A 143 -3.46 -1.57 7.47
N ALA A 144 -3.66 -2.01 6.23
CA ALA A 144 -2.58 -2.43 5.35
C ALA A 144 -1.60 -1.28 5.07
N LEU A 145 -2.11 -0.06 4.79
CA LEU A 145 -1.28 1.13 4.60
C LEU A 145 -0.51 1.52 5.86
N ASP A 146 -1.17 1.53 7.02
CA ASP A 146 -0.51 1.85 8.29
C ASP A 146 0.62 0.83 8.59
N PHE A 147 0.35 -0.45 8.33
CA PHE A 147 1.35 -1.50 8.46
C PHE A 147 2.51 -1.32 7.48
N GLU A 148 2.22 -1.04 6.20
CA GLU A 148 3.23 -0.83 5.17
C GLU A 148 4.14 0.37 5.52
N GLU A 149 3.57 1.49 5.96
CA GLU A 149 4.33 2.68 6.36
C GLU A 149 5.24 2.41 7.57
N LEU A 150 4.74 1.69 8.59
CA LEU A 150 5.54 1.24 9.73
C LEU A 150 6.64 0.25 9.32
N ALA A 151 6.33 -0.67 8.40
CA ALA A 151 7.29 -1.62 7.87
C ALA A 151 8.38 -0.90 7.07
N LEU A 152 8.05 0.10 6.26
CA LEU A 152 9.00 0.92 5.51
C LEU A 152 9.90 1.75 6.42
N LEU A 153 9.37 2.32 7.50
CA LEU A 153 10.15 3.01 8.51
C LEU A 153 11.17 2.05 9.16
N SER A 154 10.71 0.84 9.49
CA SER A 154 11.52 -0.21 10.13
C SER A 154 12.61 -0.78 9.20
N LEU A 155 12.24 -1.13 7.97
CA LEU A 155 13.13 -1.70 6.95
C LEU A 155 14.10 -0.67 6.39
N GLY A 156 13.64 0.56 6.22
CA GLY A 156 14.43 1.69 5.75
C GLY A 156 15.48 2.09 6.77
N GLY A 157 15.15 2.12 8.07
CA GLY A 157 16.10 2.23 9.18
C GLY A 157 17.16 3.32 8.94
N PRO A 158 18.47 3.00 9.05
CA PRO A 158 19.56 3.95 8.79
C PRO A 158 19.71 4.40 7.33
N ARG A 159 19.05 3.74 6.38
CA ARG A 159 19.08 4.12 4.96
C ARG A 159 18.14 5.26 4.65
N LEU A 160 17.13 5.51 5.48
CA LEU A 160 16.25 6.67 5.29
C LEU A 160 17.06 7.96 5.53
N SER A 161 17.01 8.86 4.54
CA SER A 161 17.35 10.26 4.79
C SER A 161 16.45 10.84 5.87
N ARG A 162 16.88 11.96 6.47
CA ARG A 162 16.08 12.66 7.48
C ARG A 162 14.70 13.02 6.93
N ASP A 163 14.65 13.65 5.76
CA ASP A 163 13.40 14.11 5.14
C ASP A 163 12.48 12.93 4.79
N ALA A 164 13.03 11.81 4.30
CA ALA A 164 12.27 10.58 4.05
C ALA A 164 11.65 10.00 5.32
N ARG A 165 12.38 10.05 6.45
CA ARG A 165 11.87 9.61 7.74
C ARG A 165 10.76 10.52 8.24
N GLU A 166 10.99 11.83 8.22
CA GLU A 166 10.00 12.84 8.63
C GLU A 166 8.71 12.73 7.81
N ALA A 167 8.81 12.45 6.50
CA ALA A 167 7.65 12.22 5.65
C ALA A 167 6.83 10.98 6.06
N LEU A 168 7.47 9.85 6.37
CA LEU A 168 6.79 8.63 6.85
C LEU A 168 6.14 8.86 8.22
N GLU A 169 6.86 9.48 9.16
CA GLU A 169 6.36 9.80 10.50
C GLU A 169 5.14 10.72 10.42
N HIS A 170 5.17 11.74 9.57
CA HIS A 170 4.04 12.65 9.37
C HIS A 170 2.76 11.94 8.89
N VAL A 171 2.90 10.97 7.98
CA VAL A 171 1.74 10.21 7.48
C VAL A 171 1.16 9.31 8.58
N LEU A 172 2.02 8.66 9.36
CA LEU A 172 1.60 7.82 10.49
C LEU A 172 0.89 8.62 11.58
N ASP A 173 1.41 9.80 11.92
CA ASP A 173 0.78 10.72 12.90
C ASP A 173 -0.60 11.19 12.42
N THR A 174 -0.71 11.50 11.11
CA THR A 174 -1.98 11.92 10.51
C THR A 174 -3.00 10.78 10.50
N SER A 175 -2.57 9.55 10.24
CA SER A 175 -3.43 8.37 10.29
C SER A 175 -3.95 8.10 11.71
N ALA A 176 -3.06 8.15 12.70
CA ALA A 176 -3.42 7.97 14.11
C ALA A 176 -4.41 9.03 14.61
N ALA A 177 -4.26 10.29 14.17
CA ALA A 177 -5.21 11.36 14.48
C ALA A 177 -6.58 11.13 13.84
N GLY A 178 -6.63 10.57 12.62
CA GLY A 178 -7.87 10.21 11.93
C GLY A 178 -8.60 9.02 12.54
N ALA A 179 -7.90 8.09 13.18
CA ALA A 179 -8.49 6.94 13.88
C ALA A 179 -9.08 7.28 15.26
N ALA A 180 -8.75 8.45 15.82
CA ALA A 180 -9.21 8.92 17.13
C ALA A 180 -10.40 9.90 17.05
N ALA A 181 -10.87 10.25 15.85
CA ALA A 181 -11.99 11.16 15.57
C ALA A 181 -13.26 10.39 15.18
#